data_AF-A0A7W8SGT3-F1
#
_entry.id   AF-A0A7W8SGT3-F1
#
_cell.length_a   1.000
_cell.length_b   1.000
_cell.length_c   1.000
_cell.angle_alpha   90.00
_cell.angle_beta   90.00
_cell.angle_gamma   90.00
#
_symmetry.space_group_name_H-M   'P 1'
#
loop_
_entity.id
_entity.type
_entity.pdbx_description
1 polymer ?
#
loop_
_entity_poly.entity_id
_entity_poly.type
_entity_poly.pdbx_seq_one_letter_code
_entity_poly.pdbx_strand_id
1 'polypeptide(L)'
;MSATNDFAKGYRPDDPHPDYSRWIVTGPTPPSQRPVSPPAPAVARVALYDGSTAEVDVLVVAAGPGVVCVQQQVDRTGRAPGPWNAWVAAAAVRRR
;
A
#
# COMPACT_ATOMS: atom_id res chain seq x y z
N MET A 1 32.42 4.99 -20.28
CA MET A 1 32.37 4.67 -18.84
C MET A 1 30.96 4.19 -18.55
N SER A 2 30.76 2.88 -18.53
CA SER A 2 29.46 2.26 -18.23
C SER A 2 29.41 2.10 -16.72
N ALA A 3 28.52 2.81 -16.03
CA ALA A 3 28.26 2.58 -14.63
C ALA A 3 27.62 1.19 -14.50
N THR A 4 28.39 0.22 -14.05
CA THR A 4 27.91 -1.10 -13.69
C THR A 4 26.92 -0.92 -12.55
N ASN A 5 25.64 -1.15 -12.81
CA ASN A 5 24.59 -1.13 -11.80
C ASN A 5 24.91 -2.16 -10.71
N ASP A 6 25.49 -1.69 -9.62
CA ASP A 6 25.82 -2.45 -8.41
C ASP A 6 24.56 -2.85 -7.58
N PHE A 7 23.35 -2.67 -8.11
CA PHE A 7 22.10 -3.09 -7.47
C PHE A 7 21.92 -4.61 -7.41
N ALA A 8 22.76 -5.39 -8.09
CA ALA A 8 22.56 -6.82 -8.30
C ALA A 8 23.36 -7.76 -7.37
N LYS A 9 23.96 -7.26 -6.29
CA LYS A 9 24.59 -8.12 -5.27
C LYS A 9 23.73 -8.19 -4.00
N GLY A 10 22.73 -9.07 -4.02
CA GLY A 10 21.95 -9.42 -2.82
C GLY A 10 20.44 -9.44 -3.00
N TYR A 11 19.93 -9.01 -4.16
CA TYR A 11 18.50 -9.10 -4.45
C TYR A 11 18.07 -10.56 -4.61
N ARG A 12 17.44 -11.12 -3.57
CA ARG A 12 16.56 -12.27 -3.73
C ARG A 12 15.19 -11.72 -4.14
N PRO A 13 14.57 -12.19 -5.23
CA PRO A 13 13.25 -11.76 -5.65
C PRO A 13 12.18 -11.87 -4.55
N ASP A 14 12.42 -12.75 -3.57
CA ASP A 14 11.52 -13.03 -2.45
C ASP A 14 11.82 -12.20 -1.19
N ASP A 15 12.94 -11.46 -1.14
CA ASP A 15 13.23 -10.56 -0.02
C ASP A 15 12.55 -9.21 -0.29
N PRO A 16 11.64 -8.73 0.58
CA PRO A 16 10.99 -7.44 0.37
C PRO A 16 12.05 -6.34 0.39
N HIS A 17 12.13 -5.57 -0.71
CA HIS A 17 13.01 -4.40 -0.76
C HIS A 17 12.67 -3.49 0.43
N PRO A 18 13.66 -2.96 1.17
CA PRO A 18 13.41 -2.11 2.34
C PRO A 18 12.51 -0.91 2.00
N ASP A 19 12.55 -0.44 0.75
CA ASP A 19 11.72 0.68 0.28
C ASP A 19 10.22 0.35 0.16
N TYR A 20 9.85 -0.93 0.00
CA TYR A 20 8.45 -1.38 -0.09
C TYR A 20 7.96 -2.03 1.20
N SER A 21 8.87 -2.34 2.12
CA SER A 21 8.60 -3.06 3.38
C SER A 21 7.41 -2.50 4.16
N ARG A 22 7.24 -1.16 4.17
CA ARG A 22 6.17 -0.47 4.89
C ARG A 22 4.89 -0.22 4.08
N TRP A 23 4.83 -0.69 2.84
CA TRP A 23 3.69 -0.47 1.97
C TRP A 23 2.64 -1.55 2.26
N ILE A 24 1.37 -1.15 2.23
CA ILE A 24 0.25 -2.07 2.40
C ILE A 24 0.25 -3.09 1.26
N VAL A 25 0.14 -4.38 1.59
CA VAL A 25 -0.09 -5.44 0.60
C VAL A 25 -1.48 -5.26 0.00
N THR A 26 -1.55 -5.16 -1.32
CA THR A 26 -2.85 -5.03 -2.02
C THR A 26 -3.43 -6.39 -2.34
N GLY A 27 -4.73 -6.54 -2.11
CA GLY A 27 -5.53 -7.62 -2.68
C GLY A 27 -5.90 -7.36 -4.14
N PRO A 28 -6.69 -8.27 -4.75
CA PRO A 28 -7.16 -8.14 -6.12
C PRO A 28 -8.11 -6.94 -6.27
N THR A 29 -8.01 -6.27 -7.42
CA THR A 29 -8.98 -5.23 -7.81
C THR A 29 -10.37 -5.84 -7.98
N PRO A 30 -11.41 -5.27 -7.35
CA PRO A 30 -12.77 -5.78 -7.50
C PRO A 30 -13.33 -5.49 -8.90
N PRO A 31 -14.22 -6.34 -9.45
CA PRO A 31 -14.80 -6.17 -10.77
C PRO A 31 -15.76 -4.96 -10.86
N SER A 32 -16.30 -4.51 -9.73
CA SER A 32 -17.13 -3.30 -9.63
C SER A 32 -16.60 -2.42 -8.50
N GLN A 33 -16.39 -1.14 -8.79
CA GLN A 33 -15.91 -0.17 -7.83
C GLN A 33 -16.62 1.17 -7.99
N ARG A 34 -16.77 1.91 -6.89
CA ARG A 34 -17.31 3.26 -6.88
C ARG A 34 -16.33 4.19 -6.17
N PRO A 35 -16.01 5.37 -6.74
CA PRO A 35 -15.17 6.34 -6.07
C PRO A 35 -15.86 6.86 -4.80
N VAL A 36 -15.06 7.16 -3.78
CA VAL A 36 -15.48 7.83 -2.56
C VAL A 36 -15.02 9.28 -2.66
N SER A 37 -15.96 10.22 -2.65
CA SER A 37 -15.70 11.65 -2.77
C SER A 37 -16.54 12.44 -1.75
N PRO A 38 -15.92 13.24 -0.85
CA PRO A 38 -14.47 13.35 -0.67
C PRO A 38 -13.85 12.05 -0.13
N PRO A 39 -12.54 11.80 -0.32
CA PRO A 39 -11.84 10.71 0.35
C PRO A 39 -12.07 10.74 1.86
N ALA A 40 -12.32 9.58 2.48
CA ALA A 40 -12.68 9.48 3.88
C ALA A 40 -11.50 8.99 4.74
N PRO A 41 -11.07 9.74 5.78
CA PRO A 41 -10.03 9.28 6.71
C PRO A 41 -10.42 8.00 7.46
N ALA A 42 -9.47 7.08 7.61
CA ALA A 42 -9.68 5.81 8.28
C ALA A 42 -8.37 5.24 8.85
N VAL A 43 -8.49 4.20 9.67
CA VAL A 43 -7.38 3.36 10.12
C VAL A 43 -7.59 1.95 9.58
N ALA A 44 -6.57 1.38 8.94
CA ALA A 44 -6.59 0.03 8.38
C ALA A 44 -5.63 -0.89 9.12
N ARG A 45 -6.10 -2.06 9.59
CA ARG A 45 -5.26 -3.12 10.16
C ARG A 45 -4.90 -4.14 9.08
N VAL A 46 -3.69 -4.06 8.54
CA VAL A 46 -3.33 -4.70 7.27
C VAL A 46 -1.91 -5.28 7.29
N ALA A 47 -1.66 -6.25 6.40
CA ALA A 47 -0.33 -6.78 6.16
C ALA A 47 0.51 -5.81 5.33
N LEU A 48 1.81 -5.75 5.63
CA LEU A 48 2.80 -4.98 4.87
C LEU A 48 3.74 -5.93 4.12
N TYR A 49 4.47 -5.45 3.10
CA TYR A 49 5.37 -6.31 2.34
C TYR A 49 6.55 -6.86 3.16
N ASP A 50 6.88 -6.27 4.31
CA ASP A 50 7.83 -6.86 5.27
C ASP A 50 7.29 -8.08 6.03
N GLY A 51 6.06 -8.51 5.75
CA GLY A 51 5.40 -9.64 6.38
C GLY A 51 4.76 -9.31 7.74
N SER A 52 4.93 -8.09 8.25
CA SER A 52 4.28 -7.65 9.48
C SER A 52 2.81 -7.25 9.26
N THR A 53 2.08 -7.10 10.36
CA THR A 53 0.73 -6.49 10.38
C THR A 53 0.78 -5.22 11.21
N ALA A 54 0.20 -4.14 10.70
CA ALA A 54 0.18 -2.83 11.37
C ALA A 54 -1.18 -2.14 11.25
N GLU A 55 -1.44 -1.18 12.14
CA GLU A 55 -2.48 -0.16 11.92
C GLU A 55 -1.87 1.01 11.15
N VAL A 56 -2.51 1.40 10.05
CA VAL A 56 -2.02 2.46 9.15
C VAL A 56 -3.11 3.50 8.94
N ASP A 57 -2.78 4.78 9.14
CA ASP A 57 -3.64 5.90 8.77
C ASP A 57 -3.73 6.01 7.24
N VAL A 58 -4.95 6.05 6.72
CA VAL A 58 -5.23 6.02 5.28
C VAL A 58 -6.42 6.91 4.91
N LEU A 59 -6.58 7.16 3.62
CA LEU A 59 -7.82 7.67 3.04
C LEU A 59 -8.54 6.56 2.27
N VAL A 60 -9.82 6.33 2.52
CA VAL A 60 -10.67 5.49 1.66
C VAL A 60 -11.07 6.32 0.43
N VAL A 61 -10.65 5.86 -0.75
CA VAL A 61 -10.82 6.58 -2.03
C VAL A 61 -11.77 5.88 -3.00
N ALA A 62 -12.04 4.59 -2.79
CA ALA A 62 -13.05 3.84 -3.55
C ALA A 62 -13.54 2.64 -2.74
N ALA A 63 -14.70 2.09 -3.12
CA ALA A 63 -15.28 0.90 -2.51
C ALA A 63 -15.74 -0.12 -3.56
N GLY A 64 -15.58 -1.40 -3.26
CA GLY A 64 -16.12 -2.53 -4.01
C GLY A 64 -16.81 -3.54 -3.08
N PRO A 65 -17.39 -4.63 -3.61
CA PRO A 65 -18.02 -5.65 -2.79
C PRO A 65 -17.03 -6.28 -1.78
N GLY A 66 -17.23 -6.04 -0.49
CA GLY A 66 -16.41 -6.59 0.60
C GLY A 66 -15.00 -5.97 0.75
N VAL A 67 -14.62 -5.02 -0.11
CA VAL A 67 -13.28 -4.41 -0.11
C VAL A 67 -13.35 -2.89 -0.29
N VAL A 68 -12.31 -2.22 0.14
CA VAL A 68 -12.12 -0.77 -0.06
C VAL A 68 -10.72 -0.50 -0.60
N CYS A 69 -10.61 0.53 -1.44
CA CYS A 69 -9.32 1.06 -1.88
C CYS A 69 -8.89 2.13 -0.89
N VAL A 70 -7.75 1.90 -0.25
CA VAL A 70 -7.14 2.82 0.69
C VAL A 70 -5.92 3.46 0.06
N GLN A 71 -5.72 4.74 0.33
CA GLN A 71 -4.54 5.49 -0.04
C GLN A 71 -3.67 5.72 1.20
N GLN A 72 -2.47 5.16 1.18
CA GLN A 72 -1.41 5.35 2.15
C GLN A 72 -0.42 6.40 1.62
N GLN A 73 0.05 7.30 2.48
CA GLN A 73 1.22 8.12 2.17
C GLN A 73 2.47 7.32 2.52
N VAL A 74 3.33 7.06 1.52
CA VAL A 74 4.58 6.33 1.72
C VAL A 74 5.78 7.20 1.34
N ASP A 75 6.80 7.17 2.18
CA ASP A 75 8.09 7.79 1.87
C ASP A 75 8.85 6.91 0.88
N ARG A 76 9.11 7.44 -0.31
CA ARG A 76 10.11 6.88 -1.22
C ARG A 76 11.46 7.51 -0.89
N THR A 77 12.42 6.73 -0.42
CA THR A 77 13.78 7.22 -0.19
C THR A 77 14.32 7.88 -1.47
N GLY A 78 14.71 9.16 -1.38
CA GLY A 78 15.21 9.95 -2.52
C GLY A 78 14.15 10.56 -3.45
N ARG A 79 12.85 10.48 -3.16
CA ARG A 79 11.78 11.24 -3.85
C ARG A 79 10.72 11.75 -2.87
N ALA A 80 9.88 12.69 -3.31
CA ALA A 80 8.75 13.15 -2.52
C ALA A 80 7.82 11.97 -2.13
N PRO A 81 7.20 12.01 -0.94
CA PRO A 81 6.19 11.02 -0.55
C PRO A 81 5.12 10.90 -1.63
N GLY A 82 4.79 9.67 -2.00
CA GLY A 82 3.82 9.38 -3.06
C GLY A 82 2.65 8.58 -2.51
N PRO A 83 1.44 8.75 -3.06
CA PRO A 83 0.31 7.91 -2.65
C PRO A 83 0.51 6.48 -3.15
N TRP A 84 0.30 5.52 -2.26
CA TRP A 84 0.15 4.11 -2.58
C TRP A 84 -1.31 3.70 -2.38
N ASN A 85 -1.94 3.14 -3.41
CA ASN A 85 -3.33 2.67 -3.35
C ASN A 85 -3.36 1.15 -3.22
N ALA A 86 -4.12 0.63 -2.27
CA ALA A 86 -4.27 -0.80 -2.04
C ALA A 86 -5.73 -1.20 -1.81
N TRP A 87 -6.15 -2.33 -2.38
CA TRP A 87 -7.43 -2.95 -2.07
C TRP A 87 -7.31 -3.85 -0.85
N VAL A 88 -8.10 -3.56 0.18
CA VAL A 88 -8.08 -4.30 1.45
C VAL A 88 -9.50 -4.69 1.85
N ALA A 89 -9.64 -5.71 2.71
CA ALA A 89 -10.94 -6.11 3.23
C ALA A 89 -11.61 -4.94 3.95
N ALA A 90 -12.88 -4.65 3.64
CA ALA A 90 -13.61 -3.57 4.28
C ALA A 90 -13.71 -3.75 5.81
N ALA A 91 -13.78 -5.00 6.27
CA ALA A 91 -13.80 -5.34 7.69
C ALA A 91 -12.49 -5.04 8.43
N ALA A 92 -11.38 -4.85 7.70
CA ALA A 92 -10.08 -4.48 8.27
C ALA A 92 -9.93 -2.95 8.45
N VAL A 93 -10.92 -2.17 8.01
CA VAL A 93 -10.89 -0.71 8.01
C VAL A 93 -11.95 -0.16 8.94
N ARG A 94 -11.56 0.75 9.83
CA ARG A 94 -12.46 1.48 10.72
C ARG A 94 -12.38 2.98 10.48
N ARG A 95 -13.50 3.67 10.67
CA ARG A 95 -13.53 5.13 10.64
C ARG A 95 -12.65 5.68 11.78
N ARG A 96 -12.04 6.82 11.52
CA ARG A 96 -11.27 7.58 12.51
C ARG A 96 -12.20 8.41 13.38
#